data_AF-A0A6A0BGE1-F1
#
_entry.id   AF-A0A6A0BGE1-F1
#
_cell.length_a   1.000
_cell.length_b   1.000
_cell.length_c   1.000
_cell.angle_alpha   90.00
_cell.angle_beta   90.00
_cell.angle_gamma   90.00
#
_symmetry.space_group_name_H-M   'P 1'
#
loop_
_entity.id
_entity.type
_entity.pdbx_description
1 polymer ?
#
loop_
_entity_poly.entity_id
_entity_poly.type
_entity_poly.pdbx_seq_one_letter_code
_entity_poly.pdbx_strand_id
1 'polypeptide(L)'
;MAYQRVLFEHGVLRQAREKLGLTQQQVADQANIHQRQYQRFESGERNLSSSSFNIACRVLDVLQLDIAKYAHGDYIFSEETMEIQLDNPTEDKKQ
;
A
#
# COMPACT_ATOMS: atom_id res chain seq x y z
N MET A 1 -19.20 13.01 -9.24
CA MET A 1 -18.47 12.23 -8.21
C MET A 1 -17.09 11.82 -8.70
N ALA A 2 -16.13 11.75 -7.80
CA ALA A 2 -14.83 11.13 -8.05
C ALA A 2 -14.41 10.49 -6.73
N TYR A 3 -14.42 9.16 -6.65
CA TYR A 3 -13.83 8.49 -5.50
C TYR A 3 -12.32 8.49 -5.71
N GLN A 4 -11.67 9.51 -5.15
CA GLN A 4 -10.22 9.55 -5.03
C GLN A 4 -9.85 8.56 -3.90
N ARG A 5 -9.69 7.27 -4.20
CA ARG A 5 -9.03 6.35 -3.26
C ARG A 5 -7.56 6.75 -3.18
N VAL A 6 -7.22 7.55 -2.19
CA VAL A 6 -5.83 7.81 -1.79
C VAL A 6 -5.29 6.49 -1.22
N LEU A 7 -4.21 6.00 -1.79
CA LEU A 7 -3.65 4.70 -1.44
C LEU A 7 -2.91 4.80 -0.11
N PHE A 8 -3.27 3.91 0.81
CA PHE A 8 -2.59 3.77 2.08
C PHE A 8 -1.34 2.91 1.91
N GLU A 9 -0.27 3.31 2.60
CA GLU A 9 1.07 2.71 2.63
C GLU A 9 1.06 1.16 2.69
N HIS A 10 0.11 0.58 3.42
CA HIS A 10 -0.03 -0.86 3.62
C HIS A 10 -0.42 -1.65 2.35
N GLY A 11 -1.18 -1.04 1.44
CA GLY A 11 -1.63 -1.69 0.19
C GLY A 11 -0.47 -1.97 -0.76
N VAL A 12 0.53 -1.08 -0.76
CA VAL A 12 1.73 -1.18 -1.61
C VAL A 12 2.55 -2.42 -1.26
N LEU A 13 2.76 -2.69 0.04
CA LEU A 13 3.56 -3.83 0.49
C LEU A 13 2.92 -5.16 0.11
N ARG A 14 1.61 -5.28 0.34
CA ARG A 14 0.85 -6.49 -0.01
C ARG A 14 0.90 -6.78 -1.50
N GLN A 15 0.64 -5.78 -2.34
CA GLN A 15 0.66 -5.97 -3.78
C GLN A 15 2.04 -6.30 -4.33
N ALA A 16 3.09 -5.65 -3.83
CA ALA A 16 4.46 -5.98 -4.21
C ALA A 16 4.79 -7.45 -3.86
N ARG A 17 4.43 -7.89 -2.65
CA ARG A 17 4.62 -9.27 -2.22
C ARG A 17 3.88 -10.26 -3.13
N GLU A 18 2.62 -10.00 -3.42
CA GLU A 18 1.78 -10.88 -4.24
C GLU A 18 2.30 -10.98 -5.69
N LYS A 19 2.81 -9.87 -6.26
CA LYS A 19 3.48 -9.87 -7.57
C LYS A 19 4.75 -10.72 -7.61
N LEU A 20 5.47 -10.78 -6.50
CA LEU A 20 6.66 -11.63 -6.34
C LEU A 20 6.32 -13.09 -6.00
N GLY A 21 5.05 -13.43 -5.81
CA GLY A 21 4.62 -14.78 -5.44
C GLY A 21 5.08 -15.21 -4.03
N LEU A 22 5.38 -14.25 -3.16
CA LEU A 22 5.92 -14.51 -1.83
C LEU A 22 4.79 -14.62 -0.79
N THR A 23 5.00 -15.50 0.20
CA THR A 23 4.20 -15.53 1.43
C THR A 23 4.68 -14.45 2.40
N GLN A 24 3.82 -14.05 3.35
CA GLN A 24 4.22 -13.11 4.41
C GLN A 24 5.41 -13.61 5.24
N GLN A 25 5.50 -14.93 5.46
CA GLN A 25 6.61 -15.54 6.18
C GLN A 25 7.92 -15.39 5.40
N GLN A 26 7.91 -15.67 4.09
CA GLN A 26 9.10 -15.53 3.25
C GLN A 26 9.64 -14.10 3.20
N VAL A 27 8.76 -13.09 3.13
CA VAL A 27 9.20 -11.69 3.20
C VAL A 27 9.83 -11.38 4.55
N ALA A 28 9.19 -11.81 5.63
CA ALA A 28 9.69 -11.58 6.99
C ALA A 28 11.06 -12.24 7.22
N ASP A 29 11.23 -13.48 6.76
CA ASP A 29 12.48 -14.23 6.87
C ASP A 29 13.61 -13.54 6.09
N GLN A 30 13.36 -13.15 4.83
CA GLN A 30 14.34 -12.45 4.00
C GLN A 30 14.69 -11.05 4.54
N ALA A 31 13.70 -10.33 5.08
CA ALA A 31 13.91 -9.03 5.71
C ALA A 31 14.49 -9.15 7.14
N ASN A 32 14.64 -10.38 7.65
CA ASN A 32 15.10 -10.69 9.01
C ASN A 32 14.31 -9.88 10.08
N ILE A 33 12.98 -10.06 10.04
CA ILE A 33 12.01 -9.58 11.03
C ILE A 33 11.00 -10.69 11.37
N HIS A 34 10.26 -10.54 12.46
CA HIS A 34 9.19 -11.49 12.78
C HIS A 34 8.02 -11.37 11.81
N GLN A 35 7.40 -12.50 11.43
CA GLN A 35 6.22 -12.53 10.56
C GLN A 35 5.09 -11.64 11.08
N ARG A 36 4.80 -11.68 12.39
CA ARG A 36 3.78 -10.81 13.01
C ARG A 36 4.07 -9.33 12.81
N GLN A 37 5.35 -8.94 12.78
CA GLN A 37 5.72 -7.56 12.54
C GLN A 37 5.44 -7.18 11.07
N TYR A 38 5.81 -8.04 10.12
CA TYR A 38 5.49 -7.81 8.71
C TYR A 38 3.98 -7.76 8.44
N GLN A 39 3.21 -8.66 9.06
CA GLN A 39 1.74 -8.67 8.97
C GLN A 39 1.11 -7.34 9.42
N ARG A 40 1.65 -6.70 10.46
CA ARG A 40 1.20 -5.38 10.93
C ARG A 40 1.43 -4.26 9.93
N PHE A 41 2.45 -4.39 9.09
CA PHE A 41 2.71 -3.44 8.02
C PHE A 41 1.70 -3.60 6.88
N GLU A 42 1.42 -4.84 6.45
CA GLU A 42 0.41 -5.09 5.40
C GLU A 42 -1.03 -4.81 5.85
N SER A 43 -1.33 -4.91 7.15
CA SER A 43 -2.67 -4.62 7.68
C SER A 43 -2.92 -3.13 7.94
N GLY A 44 -1.86 -2.29 7.93
CA GLY A 44 -1.94 -0.90 8.35
C GLY A 44 -2.04 -0.69 9.87
N GLU A 45 -1.92 -1.74 10.70
CA GLU A 45 -1.79 -1.59 12.17
C GLU A 45 -0.52 -0.77 12.52
N ARG A 46 0.51 -0.86 11.67
CA ARG A 46 1.73 -0.06 11.74
C ARG A 46 2.16 0.39 10.34
N ASN A 47 2.68 1.60 10.26
CA ASN A 47 3.31 2.09 9.03
C ASN A 47 4.78 1.64 8.99
N LEU A 48 5.27 1.22 7.83
CA LEU A 48 6.69 0.87 7.66
C LEU A 48 7.57 2.13 7.83
N SER A 49 7.08 3.29 7.40
CA SER A 49 7.68 4.61 7.59
C SER A 49 7.91 4.98 9.06
N SER A 50 7.16 4.36 9.99
CA SER A 50 7.34 4.52 11.44
C SER A 50 8.32 3.52 12.07
N SER A 51 8.81 2.54 11.28
CA SER A 51 9.80 1.56 11.74
C SER A 51 11.23 2.12 11.66
N SER A 52 12.22 1.39 12.19
CA SER A 52 13.61 1.82 12.03
C SER A 52 14.02 1.80 10.56
N PHE A 53 14.90 2.71 10.16
CA PHE A 53 15.40 2.81 8.79
C PHE A 53 15.90 1.46 8.26
N ASN A 54 16.65 0.70 9.06
CA ASN A 54 17.15 -0.62 8.68
C ASN A 54 16.03 -1.66 8.44
N ILE A 55 14.89 -1.55 9.12
CA ILE A 55 13.74 -2.42 8.88
C ILE A 55 13.04 -2.01 7.59
N ALA A 56 12.80 -0.71 7.40
CA ALA A 56 12.22 -0.19 6.17
C ALA A 56 13.06 -0.58 4.95
N CYS A 57 14.37 -0.37 4.96
CA CYS A 57 15.25 -0.73 3.86
C CYS A 57 15.20 -2.23 3.53
N ARG A 58 15.30 -3.11 4.52
CA ARG A 58 15.26 -4.56 4.29
C ARG A 58 13.92 -5.03 3.72
N VAL A 59 12.81 -4.49 4.21
CA VAL A 59 11.48 -4.83 3.69
C VAL A 59 11.32 -4.34 2.25
N LEU A 60 11.74 -3.11 1.95
CA LEU A 60 11.64 -2.54 0.60
C LEU A 60 12.55 -3.28 -0.39
N ASP A 61 13.75 -3.68 0.02
CA ASP A 61 14.69 -4.46 -0.79
C ASP A 61 14.12 -5.82 -1.20
N VAL A 62 13.57 -6.57 -0.23
CA VAL A 62 12.90 -7.87 -0.50
C VAL A 62 11.71 -7.70 -1.45
N LEU A 63 10.97 -6.60 -1.32
CA LEU A 63 9.81 -6.31 -2.15
C LEU A 63 10.17 -5.66 -3.50
N GLN A 64 11.46 -5.47 -3.79
CA GLN A 64 11.95 -4.80 -5.00
C GLN A 64 11.32 -3.41 -5.20
N LEU A 65 11.10 -2.69 -4.08
CA LEU A 65 10.58 -1.33 -4.07
C LEU A 65 11.73 -0.34 -3.93
N ASP A 66 11.75 0.64 -4.83
CA ASP A 66 12.60 1.82 -4.72
C ASP A 66 12.24 2.64 -3.47
N ILE A 67 13.25 2.88 -2.63
CA ILE A 67 13.13 3.56 -1.34
C ILE A 67 12.78 5.04 -1.51
N ALA A 68 13.33 5.72 -2.52
CA ALA A 68 13.07 7.14 -2.74
C ALA A 68 11.61 7.34 -3.16
N LYS A 69 11.13 6.54 -4.12
CA LYS A 69 9.71 6.52 -4.52
C LYS A 69 8.79 6.22 -3.34
N TYR A 70 9.22 5.32 -2.45
CA TYR A 70 8.45 4.98 -1.25
C TYR A 70 8.33 6.17 -0.30
N ALA A 71 9.47 6.82 -0.03
CA ALA A 71 9.54 7.99 0.85
C ALA A 71 8.75 9.19 0.33
N HIS A 72 8.65 9.34 -1.00
CA HIS A 72 7.88 10.40 -1.64
C HIS A 72 6.38 10.07 -1.80
N GLY A 73 5.97 8.82 -1.55
CA GLY A 73 4.58 8.39 -1.73
C GLY A 73 4.20 8.14 -3.19
N ASP A 74 5.18 7.89 -4.06
CA ASP A 74 5.00 7.77 -5.52
C ASP A 74 4.41 6.41 -5.96
N TYR A 75 4.08 5.52 -5.02
CA TYR A 75 3.46 4.23 -5.32
C TYR A 75 1.94 4.35 -5.41
N ILE A 76 1.44 4.31 -6.64
CA ILE A 76 0.01 4.16 -6.94
C ILE A 76 -0.27 2.74 -7.43
N PHE A 77 -1.07 1.99 -6.69
CA PHE A 77 -1.39 0.60 -6.92
C PHE A 77 -2.90 0.36 -6.78
N SER A 78 -3.62 0.46 -7.90
CA SER A 78 -5.07 0.27 -7.98
C SER A 78 -5.42 -1.23 -7.99
N GLU A 79 -6.20 -1.68 -7.02
CA GLU A 79 -6.92 -2.95 -7.14
C GLU A 79 -8.29 -2.67 -7.75
N GLU A 80 -8.34 -2.78 -9.08
CA GLU A 80 -9.53 -2.86 -9.95
C GLU A 80 -10.53 -1.68 -9.92
N THR A 81 -10.88 -1.18 -11.11
CA THR A 81 -11.88 -0.14 -11.36
C THR A 81 -13.23 -0.47 -10.71
N MET A 82 -13.71 0.37 -9.80
CA MET A 82 -15.12 0.38 -9.42
C MET A 82 -15.86 1.32 -10.38
N GLU A 83 -16.85 0.82 -11.13
CA GLU A 83 -17.85 1.68 -11.78
C GLU A 83 -18.58 2.47 -10.70
N ILE A 84 -18.57 3.79 -10.84
CA ILE A 84 -19.28 4.71 -9.94
C ILE A 84 -20.40 5.34 -10.76
N GLN A 85 -21.66 5.06 -10.40
CA GLN A 85 -22.79 5.85 -10.85
C GLN A 85 -22.69 7.25 -10.26
N LEU A 86 -22.52 8.23 -11.14
CA LEU A 86 -22.46 9.65 -10.80
C LEU A 86 -23.88 10.21 -10.68
N ASP A 87 -24.49 10.18 -9.49
CA ASP A 87 -25.58 11.12 -9.22
C ASP A 87 -24.96 12.51 -9.06
N ASN A 88 -25.06 13.32 -10.12
CA ASN A 88 -24.79 14.75 -10.07
C ASN A 88 -25.87 15.43 -9.23
N PRO A 89 -25.52 16.11 -8.11
CA PRO A 89 -26.46 17.02 -7.49
C PRO A 89 -26.53 18.30 -8.32
N THR A 90 -27.76 18.82 -8.38
CA THR A 90 -28.14 20.18 -8.78
C THR A 90 -28.38 20.42 -10.27
N GLU A 91 -29.59 20.07 -10.72
CA GLU A 91 -30.38 21.06 -11.47
C GLU A 91 -31.34 21.74 -10.48
N ASP A 92 -30.88 22.84 -9.89
CA ASP A 92 -31.78 23.96 -9.58
C ASP A 92 -32.29 24.49 -10.92
N LYS A 93 -33.36 23.89 -11.43
CA LYS A 93 -34.19 24.50 -12.46
C LYS A 93 -35.36 25.15 -11.76
N LYS A 94 -35.21 26.47 -11.60
CA LYS A 94 -36.30 27.46 -11.61
C LYS A 94 -37.58 26.90 -12.24
N GLN A 95 -38.63 26.79 -11.43
CA GLN A 95 -39.98 27.29 -11.70
C GLN A 95 -40.83 27.22 -10.43
#